data_AF-A0A7S1IMZ8-F1
#
_entry.id   AF-A0A7S1IMZ8-F1
#
_cell.length_a   1.000
_cell.length_b   1.000
_cell.length_c   1.000
_cell.angle_alpha   90.00
_cell.angle_beta   90.00
_cell.angle_gamma   90.00
#
_symmetry.space_group_name_H-M   'P 1'
#
loop_
_entity.id
_entity.type
_entity.pdbx_description
1 polymer ?
#
loop_
_entity_poly.entity_id
_entity_poly.type
_entity_poly.pdbx_seq_one_letter_code
_entity_poly.pdbx_strand_id
1 'polypeptide(L)'
;GKLAQNADCRTRIAHEGGITAILDAMRAAPTDIGIQEQGLGALWRLAQDATNQGQIVQEGGVSLVLGAMADTASGPRVQDWGCGALCNLALDEGHRARVAQEGG
;
A
#
# COMPACT_ATOMS: atom_id res chain seq x y z
N GLY A 1 1.51 22.76 -11.24
CA GLY A 1 0.68 22.04 -10.27
C GLY A 1 1.20 20.63 -10.00
N LYS A 2 1.02 19.69 -10.95
CA LYS A 2 1.30 18.25 -10.75
C LYS A 2 2.77 17.87 -10.47
N LEU A 3 3.75 18.63 -10.97
CA LEU A 3 5.17 18.32 -10.75
C LEU A 3 5.64 18.52 -9.30
N ALA A 4 5.07 19.51 -8.58
CA ALA A 4 5.41 19.77 -7.19
C ALA A 4 4.85 18.67 -6.28
N GLN A 5 3.59 18.26 -6.49
CA GLN A 5 2.97 17.17 -5.74
C GLN A 5 3.72 15.85 -5.90
N ASN A 6 4.19 15.51 -7.11
CA ASN A 6 4.96 14.29 -7.33
C ASN A 6 6.38 14.33 -6.73
N ALA A 7 7.01 15.51 -6.68
CA ALA A 7 8.32 15.67 -6.04
C ALA A 7 8.22 15.60 -4.51
N ASP A 8 7.20 16.24 -3.94
CA ASP A 8 6.94 16.21 -2.49
C ASP A 8 6.56 14.80 -2.03
N CYS A 9 5.72 14.08 -2.80
CA CYS A 9 5.36 12.70 -2.48
C CYS A 9 6.59 11.76 -2.51
N ARG A 10 7.45 11.87 -3.53
CA ARG A 10 8.67 11.05 -3.61
C ARG A 10 9.65 11.33 -2.48
N THR A 11 9.77 12.59 -2.08
CA THR A 11 10.69 13.00 -1.01
C THR A 11 10.21 12.53 0.36
N ARG A 12 8.88 12.56 0.60
CA ARG A 12 8.27 12.06 1.84
C ARG A 12 8.41 10.55 2.02
N ILE A 13 8.21 9.76 0.95
CA ILE A 13 8.35 8.29 1.00
C ILE A 13 9.80 7.87 1.30
N ALA A 14 10.79 8.57 0.75
CA ALA A 14 12.19 8.18 0.85
C ALA A 14 12.82 8.47 2.22
N HIS A 15 12.26 9.39 3.01
CA HIS A 15 12.93 9.92 4.19
C HIS A 15 12.26 9.54 5.53
N GLU A 16 10.99 9.14 5.52
CA GLU A 16 10.26 8.79 6.73
C GLU A 16 9.51 7.48 6.52
N GLY A 17 9.98 6.42 7.17
CA GLY A 17 9.29 5.13 7.27
C GLY A 17 8.03 5.21 8.14
N GLY A 18 7.13 6.15 7.85
CA GLY A 18 5.80 6.22 8.43
C GLY A 18 4.83 5.52 7.48
N ILE A 19 4.23 4.42 7.92
CA ILE A 19 3.15 3.73 7.20
C ILE A 19 2.10 4.73 6.67
N THR A 20 1.74 5.72 7.47
CA THR A 20 0.85 6.83 7.10
C THR A 20 1.33 7.62 5.89
N ALA A 21 2.62 7.97 5.81
CA ALA A 21 3.16 8.73 4.69
C ALA A 21 3.11 7.93 3.38
N ILE A 22 3.32 6.61 3.46
CA ILE A 22 3.22 5.71 2.31
C ILE A 22 1.76 5.65 1.83
N LEU A 23 0.82 5.42 2.75
CA LEU A 23 -0.60 5.34 2.43
C LEU A 23 -1.14 6.66 1.87
N ASP A 24 -0.74 7.80 2.45
CA ASP A 24 -1.14 9.13 1.98
C ASP A 24 -0.61 9.43 0.59
N ALA A 25 0.63 9.06 0.28
CA ALA A 25 1.18 9.26 -1.05
C ALA A 25 0.45 8.41 -2.10
N MET A 26 0.15 7.14 -1.77
CA MET A 26 -0.66 6.27 -2.64
C MET A 26 -2.08 6.80 -2.84
N ARG A 27 -2.71 7.39 -1.81
CA ARG A 27 -4.02 8.06 -1.93
C ARG A 27 -3.96 9.33 -2.76
N ALA A 28 -2.89 10.11 -2.65
CA ALA A 28 -2.74 11.36 -3.37
C ALA A 28 -2.50 11.14 -4.87
N ALA A 29 -1.93 9.99 -5.25
CA ALA A 29 -1.60 9.66 -6.62
C ALA A 29 -2.07 8.24 -7.02
N PRO A 30 -3.38 7.97 -7.05
CA PRO A 30 -3.93 6.64 -7.29
C PRO A 30 -3.63 6.10 -8.70
N THR A 31 -3.41 6.98 -9.67
CA THR A 31 -3.14 6.63 -11.08
C THR A 31 -1.65 6.71 -11.45
N ASP A 32 -0.77 7.10 -10.52
CA ASP A 32 0.67 7.12 -10.76
C ASP A 32 1.25 5.73 -10.44
N ILE A 33 1.46 4.94 -11.49
CA ILE A 33 1.96 3.56 -11.39
C ILE A 33 3.27 3.50 -10.60
N GLY A 34 4.15 4.51 -10.74
CA GLY A 34 5.41 4.54 -10.01
C GLY A 34 5.20 4.70 -8.50
N ILE A 35 4.27 5.56 -8.09
CA ILE A 35 3.92 5.74 -6.67
C ILE A 35 3.22 4.49 -6.12
N GLN A 36 2.28 3.91 -6.86
CA GLN A 36 1.59 2.68 -6.45
C GLN A 36 2.59 1.53 -6.28
N GLU A 37 3.48 1.31 -7.24
CA GLU A 37 4.45 0.23 -7.20
C GLU A 37 5.43 0.36 -6.03
N GLN A 38 5.98 1.56 -5.80
CA GLN A 38 6.90 1.80 -4.67
C GLN A 38 6.18 1.72 -3.33
N GLY A 39 4.95 2.26 -3.24
CA GLY A 39 4.14 2.19 -2.04
C GLY A 39 3.79 0.75 -1.67
N LEU A 40 3.31 -0.05 -2.63
CA LEU A 40 3.01 -1.46 -2.43
C LEU A 40 4.26 -2.28 -2.08
N GLY A 41 5.39 -2.02 -2.73
CA GLY A 41 6.65 -2.69 -2.39
C GLY A 41 7.12 -2.36 -0.96
N ALA A 42 6.92 -1.12 -0.50
CA ALA A 42 7.19 -0.72 0.87
C ALA A 42 6.22 -1.37 1.86
N LEU A 43 4.91 -1.36 1.58
CA LEU A 43 3.90 -2.01 2.39
C LEU A 43 4.15 -3.53 2.51
N TRP A 44 4.51 -4.20 1.42
CA TRP A 44 4.88 -5.61 1.43
C TRP A 44 6.02 -5.91 2.41
N ARG A 45 7.10 -5.09 2.37
CA ARG A 45 8.24 -5.24 3.28
C ARG A 45 7.86 -4.95 4.73
N LEU A 46 7.08 -3.91 4.98
CA LEU A 46 6.66 -3.49 6.32
C LEU A 46 5.68 -4.49 6.95
N ALA A 47 4.79 -5.08 6.15
CA ALA A 47 3.82 -6.07 6.59
C ALA A 47 4.44 -7.41 7.04
N GLN A 48 5.78 -7.59 6.95
CA GLN A 48 6.45 -8.74 7.56
C GLN A 48 6.50 -8.65 9.10
N ASP A 49 6.30 -7.46 9.68
CA ASP A 49 6.25 -7.24 11.13
C ASP A 49 4.78 -7.10 11.59
N ALA A 50 4.36 -7.88 12.58
CA ALA A 50 2.98 -7.90 13.08
C ALA A 50 2.51 -6.54 13.63
N THR A 51 3.41 -5.75 14.22
CA THR A 51 3.10 -4.40 14.72
C THR A 51 2.73 -3.48 13.56
N ASN A 52 3.50 -3.55 12.48
CA ASN A 52 3.25 -2.78 11.27
C ASN A 52 2.00 -3.26 10.54
N GLN A 53 1.72 -4.57 10.53
CA GLN A 53 0.46 -5.09 9.97
C GLN A 53 -0.73 -4.42 10.64
N GLY A 54 -0.78 -4.40 11.98
CA GLY A 54 -1.85 -3.75 12.73
C GLY A 54 -2.05 -2.30 12.35
N GLN A 55 -0.96 -1.53 12.24
CA GLN A 55 -1.01 -0.15 11.81
C GLN A 55 -1.50 0.01 10.35
N ILE A 56 -0.98 -0.79 9.41
CA ILE A 56 -1.41 -0.78 8.00
C ILE A 56 -2.92 -1.07 7.89
N VAL A 57 -3.42 -2.08 8.60
CA VAL A 57 -4.86 -2.42 8.55
C VAL A 57 -5.70 -1.36 9.25
N GLN A 58 -5.25 -0.77 10.37
CA GLN A 58 -5.95 0.32 11.05
C GLN A 58 -6.06 1.57 10.19
N GLU A 59 -5.02 1.88 9.43
CA GLU A 59 -5.00 3.03 8.53
C GLU A 59 -5.68 2.76 7.19
N GLY A 60 -6.37 1.63 7.00
CA GLY A 60 -7.12 1.32 5.78
C GLY A 60 -6.24 0.91 4.59
N GLY A 61 -5.06 0.36 4.85
CA GLY A 61 -4.12 -0.08 3.83
C GLY A 61 -4.62 -1.25 2.98
N VAL A 62 -5.48 -2.13 3.51
CA VAL A 62 -6.06 -3.26 2.76
C VAL A 62 -6.88 -2.78 1.56
N SER A 63 -7.87 -1.91 1.82
CA SER A 63 -8.69 -1.28 0.76
C SER A 63 -7.83 -0.54 -0.26
N LEU A 64 -6.77 0.13 0.19
CA LEU A 64 -5.88 0.87 -0.71
C LEU A 64 -5.08 -0.07 -1.63
N VAL A 65 -4.58 -1.18 -1.09
CA VAL A 65 -3.88 -2.22 -1.88
C VAL A 65 -4.83 -2.83 -2.92
N LEU A 66 -6.05 -3.20 -2.51
CA LEU A 66 -7.06 -3.74 -3.41
C LEU A 66 -7.45 -2.74 -4.51
N GLY A 67 -7.65 -1.47 -4.15
CA GLY A 67 -7.94 -0.41 -5.11
C GLY A 67 -6.82 -0.20 -6.13
N ALA A 68 -5.56 -0.23 -5.68
CA ALA A 68 -4.40 -0.15 -6.56
C ALA A 68 -4.32 -1.35 -7.52
N MET A 69 -4.61 -2.56 -7.03
CA MET A 69 -4.64 -3.77 -7.86
C MET A 69 -5.84 -3.82 -8.83
N ALA A 70 -6.95 -3.17 -8.51
CA ALA A 70 -8.14 -3.13 -9.36
C ALA A 70 -7.97 -2.21 -10.58
N ASP A 71 -7.01 -1.29 -10.57
CA ASP A 71 -6.71 -0.45 -11.73
C ASP A 71 -6.04 -1.30 -12.83
N THR A 72 -6.73 -1.46 -13.95
CA THR A 72 -6.27 -2.24 -15.11
C THR A 72 -5.09 -1.62 -15.85
N ALA A 73 -4.79 -0.35 -15.59
CA ALA A 73 -3.59 0.31 -16.10
C ALA A 73 -2.33 -0.03 -15.27
N SER A 74 -2.50 -0.70 -14.13
CA SER A 74 -1.42 -1.11 -13.26
C SER A 74 -0.52 -2.16 -13.90
N GLY A 75 0.80 -1.94 -13.86
CA GLY A 75 1.78 -2.90 -14.35
C GLY A 75 1.82 -4.19 -13.51
N PRO A 76 2.44 -5.27 -14.02
CA PRO A 76 2.51 -6.56 -13.34
C PRO A 76 3.14 -6.48 -11.94
N ARG A 77 4.06 -5.54 -11.71
CA ARG A 77 4.69 -5.33 -10.39
C ARG A 77 3.71 -4.87 -9.31
N VAL A 78 2.69 -4.08 -9.67
CA VAL A 78 1.63 -3.66 -8.73
C VAL A 78 0.85 -4.88 -8.25
N GLN A 79 0.57 -5.83 -9.13
CA GLN A 79 -0.09 -7.09 -8.78
C GLN A 79 0.78 -7.96 -7.87
N ASP A 80 2.06 -8.15 -8.22
CA ASP A 80 2.98 -8.96 -7.40
C ASP A 80 3.15 -8.39 -5.99
N TRP A 81 3.39 -7.07 -5.88
CA TRP A 81 3.55 -6.42 -4.59
C TRP A 81 2.24 -6.35 -3.80
N GLY A 82 1.12 -6.10 -4.47
CA GLY A 82 -0.19 -6.07 -3.84
C GLY A 82 -0.57 -7.44 -3.26
N CYS A 83 -0.44 -8.52 -4.05
CA CYS A 83 -0.63 -9.89 -3.58
C CYS A 83 0.29 -10.22 -2.39
N GLY A 84 1.57 -9.88 -2.48
CA GLY A 84 2.52 -10.11 -1.39
C GLY A 84 2.14 -9.35 -0.12
N ALA A 85 1.75 -8.08 -0.23
CA ALA A 85 1.32 -7.27 0.89
C ALA A 85 0.06 -7.85 1.55
N LEU A 86 -0.95 -8.23 0.76
CA LEU A 86 -2.17 -8.86 1.27
C LEU A 86 -1.89 -10.21 1.94
N CYS A 87 -1.02 -11.04 1.35
CA CYS A 87 -0.59 -12.30 1.97
C CYS A 87 0.01 -12.04 3.35
N ASN A 88 0.93 -11.08 3.46
CA ASN A 88 1.56 -10.72 4.73
C ASN A 88 0.56 -10.17 5.75
N LEU A 89 -0.39 -9.33 5.32
CA LEU A 89 -1.45 -8.81 6.18
C LEU A 89 -2.47 -9.88 6.61
N ALA A 90 -2.66 -10.94 5.83
CA ALA A 90 -3.58 -12.04 6.13
C ALA A 90 -2.96 -13.13 7.02
N LEU A 91 -1.66 -13.07 7.32
CA LEU A 91 -0.98 -14.05 8.17
C LEU A 91 -1.37 -13.95 9.64
N ASP A 92 -1.73 -12.76 10.13
CA ASP A 92 -2.26 -12.58 11.48
C ASP A 92 -3.75 -12.97 11.54
N GLU A 93 -4.10 -13.88 12.44
CA GLU A 93 -5.47 -14.40 12.61
C GLU A 93 -6.50 -13.30 12.90
N GLY A 94 -6.10 -12.18 13.52
CA GLY A 94 -6.96 -11.02 13.78
C GLY A 94 -7.22 -10.17 12.53
N HIS A 95 -6.29 -10.13 11.58
CA HIS A 95 -6.41 -9.35 10.35
C HIS A 95 -7.05 -10.13 9.19
N ARG A 96 -7.00 -11.47 9.26
CA ARG A 96 -7.56 -12.38 8.26
C ARG A 96 -9.06 -12.13 8.00
N ALA A 97 -9.83 -11.79 9.05
CA ALA A 97 -11.25 -11.44 8.92
C ALA A 97 -11.46 -10.16 8.10
N ARG A 98 -10.59 -9.15 8.25
CA ARG A 98 -10.72 -7.86 7.56
C ARG A 98 -10.27 -7.94 6.11
N VAL A 99 -9.19 -8.67 5.83
CA VAL A 99 -8.76 -8.97 4.45
C VAL A 99 -9.83 -9.78 3.71
N ALA A 100 -10.45 -10.77 4.35
CA ALA A 100 -11.55 -11.54 3.76
C ALA A 100 -12.81 -10.71 3.51
N GLN A 101 -13.12 -9.74 4.38
CA GLN A 101 -14.29 -8.88 4.26
C GLN A 101 -14.14 -7.81 3.16
N GLU A 102 -12.92 -7.36 2.88
CA GLU A 102 -12.65 -6.35 1.85
C GLU A 102 -12.35 -6.95 0.46
N GLY A 103 -11.84 -8.18 0.39
CA GLY A 103 -11.48 -8.86 -0.87
C GLY A 103 -12.51 -9.85 -1.41
N GLY A 104 -13.61 -10.10 -0.68
CA GLY A 104 -14.68 -11.04 -1.04
C GLY A 104 -15.93 -10.37 -1.60
#